data_AF-A0A8J9S3I7-F1
#
_entry.id   AF-A0A8J9S3I7-F1
#
_cell.length_a   1.000
_cell.length_b   1.000
_cell.length_c   1.000
_cell.angle_alpha   90.00
_cell.angle_beta   90.00
_cell.angle_gamma   90.00
#
_symmetry.space_group_name_H-M   'P 1'
#
loop_
_entity.id
_entity.type
_entity.pdbx_description
1 polymer ?
#
loop_
_entity_poly.entity_id
_entity_poly.type
_entity_poly.pdbx_seq_one_letter_code
_entity_poly.pdbx_strand_id
1 'polypeptide(L)'
;PSTPKAKPNSSRPSVPITRLVAETTTTSFSSPSSRNFDFDAVLPPDATQSDVYRATVGDSVSRNAFAGYHTTILAYGQTGSGKTYTMMGA
;
A
#
# COMPACT_ATOMS: atom_id res chain seq x y z
N PRO A 1 -48.60 16.15 0.12
CA PRO A 1 -47.28 16.81 0.25
C PRO A 1 -46.34 15.99 1.16
N SER A 2 -45.58 15.07 0.56
CA SER A 2 -44.57 14.25 1.24
C SER A 2 -43.24 15.01 1.26
N THR A 3 -42.74 15.31 2.46
CA THR A 3 -41.41 15.89 2.64
C THR A 3 -40.33 14.85 2.30
N PRO A 4 -39.24 15.23 1.60
CA PRO A 4 -38.11 14.33 1.40
C PRO A 4 -37.35 14.16 2.71
N LYS A 5 -37.22 12.91 3.19
CA LYS A 5 -36.36 12.56 4.33
C LYS A 5 -34.91 12.95 4.01
N ALA A 6 -34.31 13.79 4.85
CA ALA A 6 -32.89 14.10 4.80
C ALA A 6 -32.08 12.79 4.92
N LYS A 7 -31.18 12.57 3.96
CA LYS A 7 -30.23 11.45 3.97
C LYS A 7 -29.37 11.59 5.25
N PRO A 8 -29.21 10.54 6.07
CA PRO A 8 -28.39 10.64 7.27
C PRO A 8 -26.98 11.08 6.87
N ASN A 9 -26.48 12.11 7.55
CA ASN A 9 -25.16 12.68 7.33
C ASN A 9 -24.11 11.58 7.54
N SER A 10 -23.64 10.97 6.46
CA SER A 10 -22.51 10.05 6.50
C SER A 10 -21.25 10.89 6.67
N SER A 11 -21.02 11.41 7.87
CA SER A 11 -19.71 11.93 8.27
C SER A 11 -18.75 10.75 8.14
N ARG A 12 -18.10 10.63 6.98
CA ARG A 12 -17.04 9.63 6.77
C ARG A 12 -16.04 9.85 7.89
N PRO A 13 -15.82 8.88 8.80
CA PRO A 13 -14.75 9.00 9.77
C PRO A 13 -13.45 9.26 9.00
N SER A 14 -12.77 10.34 9.35
CA SER A 14 -11.44 10.67 8.84
C SER A 14 -10.48 9.59 9.30
N VAL A 15 -10.13 8.67 8.40
CA VAL A 15 -9.14 7.64 8.70
C VAL A 15 -7.78 8.33 8.82
N PRO A 16 -7.07 8.22 9.96
CA PRO A 16 -5.71 8.72 10.04
C PRO A 16 -4.87 7.99 8.98
N ILE A 17 -4.07 8.73 8.21
CA ILE A 17 -3.09 8.15 7.29
C ILE A 17 -2.15 7.31 8.16
N THR A 18 -2.37 6.00 8.17
CA THR A 18 -1.51 5.08 8.90
C THR A 18 -0.27 4.93 8.04
N ARG A 19 0.79 5.69 8.36
CA ARG A 19 2.12 5.35 7.87
C ARG A 19 2.44 3.97 8.42
N LEU A 20 2.57 3.00 7.52
CA LEU A 20 3.16 1.71 7.85
C LEU A 20 4.60 2.03 8.26
N VAL A 21 4.88 2.00 9.57
CA VAL A 21 6.26 2.00 10.06
C VAL A 21 6.80 0.61 9.75
N ALA A 22 7.27 0.40 8.54
CA ALA A 22 8.17 -0.70 8.25
C ALA A 22 9.60 -0.21 8.52
N GLU A 23 10.42 -1.12 9.07
CA GLU A 23 11.79 -0.82 9.45
C GLU A 23 12.53 -0.21 8.25
N THR A 24 12.97 1.04 8.42
CA THR A 24 13.72 1.77 7.40
C THR A 24 15.01 1.02 7.12
N THR A 25 14.99 0.17 6.08
CA THR A 25 16.20 -0.51 5.62
C THR A 25 16.98 0.49 4.78
N THR A 26 17.81 1.31 5.43
CA THR A 26 18.72 2.24 4.77
C THR A 26 19.83 1.45 4.06
N THR A 27 19.60 1.01 2.82
CA THR A 27 20.69 0.47 1.98
C THR A 27 21.52 1.62 1.43
N SER A 28 22.54 2.03 2.18
CA SER A 28 23.54 3.02 1.73
C SER A 28 24.50 2.39 0.72
N PHE A 29 24.25 2.57 -0.57
CA PHE A 29 25.18 2.23 -1.65
C PHE A 29 26.18 3.36 -1.84
N SER A 30 27.41 3.26 -1.33
CA SER A 30 28.43 4.31 -1.53
C SER A 30 29.05 4.23 -2.93
N SER A 31 28.48 4.96 -3.87
CA SER A 31 29.14 5.37 -5.12
C SER A 31 29.20 6.91 -5.14
N PRO A 32 30.11 7.55 -5.90
CA PRO A 32 30.21 9.01 -5.97
C PRO A 32 28.94 9.70 -6.55
N SER A 33 27.90 8.94 -6.92
CA SER A 33 26.58 9.39 -7.35
C SER A 33 25.43 8.70 -6.60
N SER A 34 25.66 8.27 -5.36
CA SER A 34 24.65 7.60 -4.53
C SER A 34 23.46 8.51 -4.20
N ARG A 35 22.27 8.16 -4.68
CA ARG A 35 21.01 8.79 -4.26
C ARG A 35 20.35 7.91 -3.21
N ASN A 36 20.01 8.51 -2.08
CA ASN A 36 19.25 7.84 -1.02
C ASN A 36 17.75 8.03 -1.28
N PHE A 37 16.98 6.98 -1.03
CA PHE A 37 15.53 6.99 -1.14
C PHE A 37 14.93 6.32 0.09
N ASP A 38 13.89 6.93 0.64
CA ASP A 38 13.14 6.39 1.76
C ASP A 38 11.80 5.86 1.26
N PHE A 39 11.51 4.60 1.58
CA PHE A 39 10.27 3.92 1.27
C PHE A 39 9.75 3.25 2.54
N ASP A 40 8.45 2.95 2.58
CA ASP A 40 7.89 2.17 3.69
C ASP A 40 8.57 0.80 3.76
N ALA A 41 8.76 0.12 2.63
CA ALA A 41 9.50 -1.14 2.55
C ALA A 41 10.28 -1.27 1.24
N VAL A 42 11.43 -1.93 1.30
CA VAL A 42 12.24 -2.34 0.15
C VAL A 42 12.42 -3.85 0.22
N LEU A 43 11.90 -4.57 -0.77
CA LEU A 43 11.91 -6.03 -0.80
C LEU A 43 13.10 -6.55 -1.63
N PRO A 44 13.88 -7.53 -1.13
CA PRO A 44 14.99 -8.10 -1.86
C PRO A 44 14.52 -8.99 -3.02
N PRO A 45 15.40 -9.32 -3.99
CA PRO A 45 15.02 -10.10 -5.19
C PRO A 45 14.47 -11.50 -4.92
N ASP A 46 14.78 -12.09 -3.76
CA ASP A 46 14.32 -13.39 -3.29
C ASP A 46 13.00 -13.32 -2.50
N ALA A 47 12.42 -12.13 -2.32
CA ALA A 47 11.14 -11.96 -1.64
C ALA A 47 10.02 -12.75 -2.33
N THR A 48 9.26 -13.48 -1.53
CA THR A 48 8.14 -14.29 -2.03
C THR A 48 6.88 -13.45 -2.20
N GLN A 49 5.89 -13.96 -2.95
CA GLN A 49 4.56 -13.31 -3.05
C GLN A 49 3.89 -13.14 -1.69
N SER A 50 4.14 -14.05 -0.74
CA SER A 50 3.65 -13.93 0.64
C SER A 50 4.31 -12.77 1.38
N ASP A 51 5.62 -12.55 1.17
CA ASP A 51 6.33 -11.42 1.76
C ASP A 51 5.85 -10.09 1.18
N VAL A 52 5.63 -10.03 -0.13
CA VAL A 52 5.06 -8.84 -0.80
C VAL A 52 3.67 -8.53 -0.25
N TYR A 53 2.80 -9.54 -0.12
CA TYR A 53 1.47 -9.36 0.46
C TYR A 53 1.53 -8.83 1.89
N ARG A 54 2.38 -9.41 2.75
CA ARG A 54 2.54 -9.00 4.15
C ARG A 54 3.06 -7.56 4.27
N ALA A 55 4.00 -7.16 3.40
CA ALA A 55 4.60 -5.84 3.43
C ALA A 55 3.69 -4.74 2.84
N THR A 56 2.82 -5.07 1.88
CA THR A 56 2.00 -4.08 1.15
C THR A 56 0.54 -4.03 1.60
N VAL A 57 -0.10 -5.20 1.72
CA VAL A 57 -1.53 -5.32 2.07
C VAL A 57 -1.64 -5.55 3.57
N GLY A 58 -1.02 -6.63 4.04
CA GLY A 58 -0.97 -7.03 5.43
C GLY A 58 -2.30 -6.83 6.17
N ASP A 59 -2.19 -6.46 7.43
CA ASP A 59 -3.33 -6.23 8.29
C ASP A 59 -4.01 -4.87 8.03
N SER A 60 -3.23 -3.84 7.71
CA SER A 60 -3.73 -2.46 7.65
C SER A 60 -4.72 -2.26 6.52
N VAL A 61 -4.36 -2.68 5.30
CA VAL A 61 -5.16 -2.53 4.09
C VAL A 61 -6.37 -3.47 4.16
N SER A 62 -6.17 -4.69 4.65
CA SER A 62 -7.24 -5.69 4.84
C SER A 62 -8.29 -5.24 5.85
N ARG A 63 -7.88 -4.73 7.02
CA ARG A 63 -8.83 -4.21 8.03
C ARG A 63 -9.64 -3.03 7.49
N ASN A 64 -9.01 -2.13 6.73
CA ASN A 64 -9.71 -1.00 6.11
C ASN A 64 -10.74 -1.48 5.07
N ALA A 65 -10.39 -2.47 4.25
CA ALA A 65 -11.32 -3.06 3.31
C ALA A 65 -12.53 -3.69 4.02
N PHE A 66 -12.32 -4.49 5.07
CA PHE A 66 -13.41 -5.11 5.84
C PHE A 66 -14.25 -4.11 6.65
N ALA A 67 -13.67 -2.97 7.04
CA ALA A 67 -14.39 -1.89 7.70
C ALA A 67 -15.22 -1.02 6.73
N GLY A 68 -15.24 -1.35 5.43
CA GLY A 68 -16.03 -0.65 4.42
C GLY A 68 -15.35 0.56 3.80
N TYR A 69 -14.03 0.74 3.99
CA TYR A 69 -13.27 1.79 3.33
C TYR A 69 -12.83 1.36 1.93
N HIS A 70 -12.95 2.28 0.97
CA HIS A 70 -12.35 2.09 -0.34
C HIS A 70 -10.84 2.00 -0.19
N THR A 71 -10.30 0.94 -0.76
CA THR A 71 -8.90 0.57 -0.62
C THR A 71 -8.38 0.23 -2.02
N THR A 72 -7.26 0.82 -2.40
CA THR A 72 -6.69 0.68 -3.74
C THR A 72 -5.22 0.33 -3.64
N ILE A 73 -4.79 -0.71 -4.37
CA ILE A 73 -3.40 -1.11 -4.51
C ILE A 73 -3.02 -0.94 -5.97
N LEU A 74 -1.88 -0.28 -6.23
CA LEU A 74 -1.38 -0.04 -7.57
C LEU A 74 0.08 -0.50 -7.68
N ALA A 75 0.38 -1.30 -8.69
CA ALA A 75 1.75 -1.63 -9.07
C ALA A 75 2.20 -0.72 -10.22
N TYR A 76 3.35 -0.06 -10.07
CA TYR A 76 3.90 0.86 -11.07
C TYR A 76 5.38 0.54 -11.37
N GLY A 77 5.80 0.75 -12.61
CA GLY A 77 7.15 0.42 -13.09
C GLY A 77 7.20 0.17 -14.59
N GLN A 78 8.41 0.04 -15.15
CA GLN A 78 8.62 -0.22 -16.59
C GLN A 78 8.10 -1.59 -17.05
N THR A 79 7.97 -1.81 -18.35
CA THR A 79 7.63 -3.14 -18.90
C THR A 79 8.67 -4.19 -18.48
N GLY A 80 8.21 -5.39 -18.10
CA GLY A 80 9.06 -6.46 -17.59
C GLY A 80 9.47 -6.34 -16.11
N SER A 81 9.09 -5.27 -15.40
CA SER A 81 9.47 -5.07 -13.98
C SER A 81 8.66 -5.90 -12.97
N GLY A 82 7.86 -6.87 -13.41
CA GLY A 82 7.09 -7.73 -12.50
C GLY A 82 5.73 -7.21 -12.01
N LYS A 83 5.20 -6.07 -12.48
CA LYS A 83 3.88 -5.53 -12.03
C LYS A 83 2.75 -6.57 -12.03
N THR A 84 2.57 -7.29 -13.15
CA THR A 84 1.54 -8.32 -13.29
C THR A 84 1.81 -9.50 -12.36
N TYR A 85 3.07 -9.91 -12.27
CA TYR A 85 3.48 -10.98 -11.35
C TYR A 85 3.18 -10.62 -9.90
N THR A 86 3.50 -9.40 -9.45
CA THR A 86 3.19 -8.92 -8.10
C THR A 86 1.69 -8.94 -7.81
N MET A 87 0.85 -8.47 -8.74
CA MET A 87 -0.60 -8.34 -8.54
C MET A 87 -1.37 -9.66 -8.71
N MET A 88 -0.94 -10.53 -9.63
CA MET A 88 -1.70 -11.69 -10.07
C MET A 88 -1.02 -13.03 -9.76
N GLY A 89 0.28 -13.01 -9.43
CA GLY A 89 1.10 -14.21 -9.34
C GLY A 89 1.54 -14.74 -10.69
N ALA A 90 1.99 -16.00 -10.69
CA ALA A 90 2.26 -16.81 -11.88
C ALA A 90 1.05 -17.68 -12.22
#